data_AF-A0AAV6VLK2-F1
#
_entry.id   AF-A0AAV6VLK2-F1
#
_cell.length_a   1.000
_cell.length_b   1.000
_cell.length_c   1.000
_cell.angle_alpha   90.00
_cell.angle_beta   90.00
_cell.angle_gamma   90.00
#
_symmetry.space_group_name_H-M   'P 1'
#
loop_
_entity.id
_entity.type
_entity.pdbx_description
1 polymer ?
#
loop_
_entity_poly.entity_id
_entity_poly.type
_entity_poly.pdbx_seq_one_letter_code
_entity_poly.pdbx_strand_id
1 'polypeptide(L)'
;MGEWESAMGIMTPDNKTSYHVIGLQPYTVYSFRVMAVNAIGASEPSKESYYMVTLREVPDGKSTITSAVNASSTSIRLKWAPPPANTIHGEFIGYRITYRPRDRPEEREIILRFPALRI
;
A
#
# COMPACT_ATOMS: atom_id res chain seq x y z
N MET A 1 -0.85 -4.40 -21.00
CA MET A 1 -2.10 -4.68 -20.28
C MET A 1 -1.84 -5.94 -19.49
N GLY A 2 -1.78 -5.84 -18.17
CA GLY A 2 -1.41 -6.97 -17.30
C GLY A 2 -2.45 -8.08 -17.35
N GLU A 3 -2.04 -9.28 -16.96
CA GLU A 3 -2.98 -10.39 -16.74
C GLU A 3 -4.00 -9.97 -15.69
N TRP A 4 -5.27 -10.31 -15.92
CA TRP A 4 -6.30 -10.12 -14.91
C TRP A 4 -5.99 -11.08 -13.77
N GLU A 5 -5.49 -10.55 -12.65
CA GLU A 5 -5.51 -11.30 -11.41
C GLU A 5 -6.96 -11.57 -11.07
N SER A 6 -7.40 -12.78 -11.35
CA SER A 6 -8.69 -13.30 -10.93
C SER A 6 -8.60 -13.51 -9.41
N ALA A 7 -8.50 -12.41 -8.65
CA ALA A 7 -8.70 -12.45 -7.22
C ALA A 7 -10.03 -13.19 -7.03
N MET A 8 -9.96 -14.35 -6.37
CA MET A 8 -11.02 -15.35 -6.24
C MET A 8 -12.40 -14.74 -6.47
N GLY A 9 -12.98 -14.99 -7.65
CA GLY A 9 -14.17 -14.28 -8.13
C GLY A 9 -15.23 -14.19 -7.03
N ILE A 10 -15.69 -12.97 -6.74
CA ILE A 10 -16.67 -12.75 -5.68
C ILE A 10 -18.01 -13.32 -6.15
N MET A 11 -18.44 -14.42 -5.55
CA MET A 11 -19.77 -14.99 -5.77
C MET A 11 -20.78 -14.29 -4.87
N THR A 12 -21.79 -13.67 -5.46
CA THR A 12 -22.90 -13.07 -4.71
C THR A 12 -23.84 -14.16 -4.20
N PRO A 13 -24.39 -14.03 -2.97
CA PRO A 13 -25.27 -15.05 -2.39
C PRO A 13 -26.71 -14.99 -2.95
N ASP A 14 -27.05 -13.90 -3.65
CA ASP A 14 -28.38 -13.63 -4.17
C ASP A 14 -28.33 -13.14 -5.62
N ASN A 15 -29.51 -12.88 -6.18
CA ASN A 15 -29.72 -12.39 -7.54
C ASN A 15 -29.76 -10.86 -7.62
N LYS A 16 -29.20 -10.15 -6.63
CA LYS A 16 -29.12 -8.69 -6.69
C LYS A 16 -28.21 -8.25 -7.82
N THR A 17 -28.53 -7.08 -8.36
CA THR A 17 -27.78 -6.43 -9.44
C THR A 17 -26.76 -5.42 -8.90
N SER A 18 -26.49 -5.44 -7.59
CA SER A 18 -25.51 -4.58 -6.93
C SER A 18 -24.76 -5.34 -5.84
N TYR A 19 -23.47 -5.01 -5.68
CA TYR A 19 -22.61 -5.59 -4.66
C TYR A 19 -21.59 -4.54 -4.19
N HIS A 20 -21.32 -4.51 -2.89
CA HIS A 20 -20.30 -3.64 -2.31
C HIS A 20 -19.00 -4.43 -2.11
N VAL A 21 -18.02 -4.18 -2.97
CA VAL A 21 -16.69 -4.80 -2.87
C VAL A 21 -15.93 -4.18 -1.70
N ILE A 22 -15.47 -5.03 -0.78
CA ILE A 22 -14.72 -4.67 0.42
C ILE A 22 -13.36 -5.36 0.44
N GLY A 23 -12.44 -4.89 1.29
CA GLY A 23 -11.10 -5.48 1.45
C GLY A 23 -10.16 -5.22 0.27
N LEU A 24 -10.43 -4.18 -0.53
CA LEU A 24 -9.51 -3.72 -1.56
C LEU A 24 -8.29 -3.05 -0.93
N GLN A 25 -7.13 -3.17 -1.59
CA GLN A 25 -5.90 -2.53 -1.13
C GLN A 25 -6.03 -1.00 -1.25
N PRO A 26 -5.62 -0.23 -0.23
CA PRO A 26 -5.62 1.23 -0.30
C PRO A 26 -4.71 1.77 -1.41
N TYR A 27 -5.04 2.96 -1.92
CA TYR A 27 -4.29 3.66 -2.97
C TYR A 27 -3.90 2.76 -4.16
N THR A 28 -4.83 1.90 -4.59
CA THR A 28 -4.61 0.90 -5.63
C THR A 28 -5.66 1.06 -6.73
N VAL A 29 -5.24 0.90 -7.98
CA VAL A 29 -6.11 1.04 -9.16
C VAL A 29 -6.82 -0.28 -9.45
N TYR A 30 -8.14 -0.23 -9.56
CA TYR A 30 -8.99 -1.38 -9.87
C TYR A 30 -9.88 -1.11 -11.10
N SER A 31 -10.22 -2.19 -11.79
CA SER A 31 -11.30 -2.25 -12.77
C SER A 31 -12.04 -3.58 -12.57
N PHE A 32 -13.34 -3.62 -12.85
CA PHE A 32 -14.19 -4.77 -12.54
C PHE A 32 -14.91 -5.28 -13.79
N ARG A 33 -15.14 -6.60 -13.82
CA ARG A 33 -16.02 -7.29 -14.76
C ARG A 33 -16.99 -8.16 -13.96
N VAL A 34 -18.17 -8.42 -14.52
CA VAL A 34 -19.17 -9.29 -13.93
C VAL A 34 -19.51 -10.45 -14.85
N MET A 35 -19.81 -11.62 -14.27
CA MET A 35 -20.30 -12.80 -14.98
C MET A 35 -21.64 -13.20 -14.37
N ALA A 36 -22.61 -13.56 -15.20
CA ALA A 36 -23.87 -14.12 -14.72
C ALA A 36 -23.71 -15.62 -14.53
N VAL A 37 -24.13 -16.16 -13.39
CA VAL A 37 -24.03 -17.59 -13.08
C VAL A 37 -25.43 -18.18 -12.95
N ASN A 38 -25.67 -19.31 -13.62
CA ASN A 38 -26.87 -20.13 -13.46
C ASN A 38 -26.49 -21.60 -13.18
N ALA A 39 -27.48 -22.50 -13.15
CA ALA A 39 -27.25 -23.92 -12.85
C ALA A 39 -26.38 -24.66 -13.89
N ILE A 40 -26.24 -24.14 -15.10
CA ILE A 40 -25.38 -24.70 -16.16
C ILE A 40 -23.95 -24.19 -16.02
N GLY A 41 -23.78 -22.92 -15.64
CA GLY A 41 -22.45 -22.33 -15.44
C GLY A 41 -22.44 -20.80 -15.49
N ALA A 42 -21.24 -20.25 -15.67
CA ALA A 42 -21.01 -18.81 -15.80
C ALA A 42 -21.06 -18.37 -17.27
N SER A 43 -21.58 -17.17 -17.51
CA SER A 43 -21.52 -16.50 -18.82
C SER A 43 -20.11 -16.02 -19.15
N GLU A 44 -19.91 -15.53 -20.38
CA GLU A 44 -18.77 -14.68 -20.68
C GLU A 44 -18.75 -13.44 -19.77
N PRO A 45 -17.56 -12.91 -19.41
CA PRO A 45 -17.45 -11.67 -18.64
C PRO A 45 -18.01 -10.45 -19.38
N SER A 46 -18.55 -9.50 -18.62
CA SER A 46 -18.89 -8.18 -19.14
C SER A 46 -17.65 -7.43 -19.66
N LYS A 47 -17.89 -6.31 -20.36
CA LYS A 47 -16.85 -5.30 -20.56
C LYS A 47 -16.35 -4.79 -19.20
N GLU A 48 -15.08 -4.44 -19.13
CA GLU A 48 -14.48 -3.83 -17.95
C GLU A 48 -15.10 -2.47 -17.61
N SER A 49 -15.19 -2.18 -16.30
CA SER A 49 -15.53 -0.87 -15.80
C SER A 49 -14.40 0.13 -16.05
N TYR A 50 -14.68 1.42 -15.86
CA TYR A 50 -13.63 2.43 -15.74
C TYR A 50 -12.65 2.08 -14.63
N TYR A 51 -11.39 2.50 -14.80
CA TYR A 51 -10.39 2.42 -13.75
C TYR A 51 -10.75 3.39 -12.62
N MET A 52 -10.68 2.91 -11.40
CA MET A 52 -10.90 3.69 -10.19
C MET A 52 -9.78 3.42 -9.19
N VAL A 53 -9.43 4.44 -8.41
CA VAL A 53 -8.40 4.32 -7.37
C VAL A 53 -9.08 4.33 -6.00
N THR A 54 -8.71 3.38 -5.15
CA THR A 54 -9.13 3.40 -3.75
C THR A 54 -8.50 4.59 -3.01
N LEU A 55 -9.14 5.01 -1.93
CA LEU A 55 -8.64 6.11 -1.10
C LEU A 55 -7.31 5.72 -0.43
N ARG A 56 -6.56 6.75 -0.01
CA ARG A 56 -5.35 6.58 0.81
C ARG A 56 -5.73 6.16 2.22
N GLU A 57 -4.85 5.43 2.87
CA GLU A 57 -4.97 5.05 4.28
C GLU A 57 -3.66 5.35 5.02
N VAL A 58 -3.67 5.25 6.35
CA VAL A 58 -2.46 5.31 7.16
C VAL A 58 -1.53 4.16 6.75
N PRO A 59 -0.24 4.43 6.49
CA PRO A 59 0.74 3.37 6.26
C PRO A 59 0.85 2.46 7.48
N ASP A 60 0.80 1.15 7.28
CA ASP A 60 1.03 0.13 8.32
C ASP A 60 2.43 -0.52 8.20
N GLY A 61 3.12 -0.22 7.10
CA GLY A 61 4.47 -0.66 6.80
C GLY A 61 5.53 -0.09 7.74
N LYS A 62 6.54 -0.90 8.05
CA LYS A 62 7.69 -0.48 8.86
C LYS A 62 8.98 -0.57 8.07
N SER A 63 9.78 0.49 8.14
CA SER A 63 11.18 0.45 7.74
C SER A 63 11.97 -0.41 8.73
N THR A 64 12.93 -1.18 8.22
CA THR A 64 13.79 -2.02 9.08
C THR A 64 15.20 -1.45 9.10
N ILE A 65 15.72 -1.13 10.29
CA ILE A 65 17.13 -0.73 10.45
C ILE A 65 18.01 -1.94 10.14
N THR A 66 18.88 -1.81 9.15
CA THR A 66 19.78 -2.89 8.71
C THR A 66 21.21 -2.70 9.22
N SER A 67 21.59 -1.47 9.58
CA SER A 67 22.90 -1.17 10.16
C SER A 67 22.88 0.17 10.90
N ALA A 68 23.54 0.22 12.05
CA ALA A 68 23.84 1.46 12.77
C ALA A 68 25.28 1.36 13.28
N VAL A 69 26.18 2.18 12.74
CA VAL A 69 27.61 2.17 13.11
C VAL A 69 28.10 3.57 13.44
N ASN A 70 28.97 3.69 14.43
CA ASN A 70 29.62 4.97 14.75
C ASN A 70 30.46 5.41 13.55
N ALA A 71 30.18 6.60 13.01
CA ALA A 71 30.97 7.21 11.96
C ALA A 71 32.03 8.17 12.54
N SER A 72 31.77 8.74 13.72
CA SER A 72 32.72 9.51 14.53
C SER A 72 32.32 9.43 16.01
N SER A 73 33.02 10.18 16.88
CA SER A 73 32.64 10.34 18.29
C SER A 73 31.29 11.02 18.50
N THR A 74 30.74 11.66 17.46
CA THR A 74 29.50 12.48 17.53
C THR A 74 28.49 12.14 16.43
N SER A 75 28.73 11.11 15.62
CA SER A 75 27.84 10.77 14.50
C SER A 75 27.67 9.26 14.31
N ILE A 76 26.46 8.87 13.91
CA ILE A 76 26.09 7.49 13.59
C ILE A 76 25.69 7.44 12.12
N ARG A 77 26.23 6.45 11.39
CA ARG A 77 25.78 6.10 10.04
C ARG A 77 24.69 5.05 10.16
N LEU A 78 23.47 5.44 9.77
CA LEU A 78 22.29 4.58 9.76
C LEU A 78 21.98 4.09 8.34
N LYS A 79 21.64 2.80 8.20
CA LYS A 79 21.06 2.21 6.99
C LYS A 79 19.76 1.49 7.35
N TRP A 80 18.79 1.55 6.47
CA TRP A 80 17.50 0.87 6.62
C TRP A 80 16.96 0.41 5.27
N ALA A 81 16.08 -0.58 5.31
CA ALA A 81 15.25 -0.99 4.18
C ALA A 81 13.92 -0.21 4.18
N PRO A 82 13.37 0.14 2.99
CA PRO A 82 12.05 0.75 2.89
C PRO A 82 10.95 -0.20 3.40
N PRO A 83 9.77 0.32 3.78
CA PRO A 83 8.60 -0.53 4.02
C PRO A 83 8.16 -1.24 2.73
N PRO A 84 7.50 -2.40 2.80
CA PRO A 84 6.90 -3.04 1.64
C PRO A 84 5.95 -2.09 0.89
N ALA A 85 6.00 -2.10 -0.45
CA ALA A 85 5.25 -1.12 -1.26
C ALA A 85 3.73 -1.17 -1.01
N ASN A 86 3.18 -2.37 -0.78
CA ASN A 86 1.76 -2.57 -0.51
C ASN A 86 1.30 -2.03 0.85
N THR A 87 2.23 -1.72 1.76
CA THR A 87 1.95 -1.22 3.12
C THR A 87 2.09 0.30 3.26
N ILE A 88 2.37 1.00 2.15
CA ILE A 88 2.49 2.46 2.12
C ILE A 88 1.11 3.12 2.11
N HIS A 89 0.12 2.46 1.50
CA HIS A 89 -1.28 2.92 1.42
C HIS A 89 -1.46 4.35 0.88
N GLY A 90 -0.53 4.82 0.06
CA GLY A 90 -0.50 6.21 -0.41
C GLY A 90 0.76 6.53 -1.19
N GLU A 91 1.00 7.83 -1.36
CA GLU A 91 2.26 8.34 -1.92
C GLU A 91 3.37 8.23 -0.88
N PHE A 92 4.51 7.70 -1.30
CA PHE A 92 5.69 7.68 -0.45
C PHE A 92 6.32 9.08 -0.38
N ILE A 93 6.22 9.73 0.78
CA ILE A 93 6.66 11.13 0.96
C ILE A 93 8.01 11.29 1.66
N GLY A 94 8.51 10.27 2.35
CA GLY A 94 9.69 10.42 3.19
C GLY A 94 9.83 9.43 4.35
N TYR A 95 10.84 9.68 5.17
CA TYR A 95 11.09 8.97 6.43
C TYR A 95 11.07 9.94 7.62
N ARG A 96 10.56 9.45 8.75
CA ARG A 96 10.71 10.05 10.08
C ARG A 96 11.65 9.17 10.88
N ILE A 97 12.79 9.72 11.30
CA ILE A 97 13.80 9.03 12.11
C ILE A 97 13.78 9.64 13.51
N THR A 98 13.51 8.83 14.53
CA THR A 98 13.63 9.27 15.92
C THR A 98 14.86 8.67 16.59
N TYR A 99 15.49 9.44 17.47
CA TYR A 99 16.63 8.97 18.26
C TYR A 99 16.64 9.64 19.63
N ARG A 100 17.21 8.96 20.62
CA ARG A 100 17.34 9.46 21.99
C ARG A 100 18.72 9.11 22.54
N PRO A 101 19.57 10.09 22.90
CA PRO A 101 20.82 9.81 23.60
C PRO A 101 20.55 9.08 24.91
N ARG A 102 21.40 8.12 25.30
CA ARG A 102 21.19 7.33 26.53
C ARG A 102 21.07 8.21 27.78
N ASP A 103 21.91 9.23 27.87
CA ASP A 103 22.00 10.12 29.03
C ASP A 103 20.99 11.28 29.01
N ARG A 104 20.11 11.32 27.99
CA ARG A 104 19.07 12.33 27.88
C ARG A 104 17.70 11.68 27.71
N PRO A 105 16.67 12.12 28.44
CA PRO A 105 15.32 11.57 28.28
C PRO A 105 14.63 12.07 27.01
N GLU A 106 15.12 13.16 26.39
CA GLU A 106 14.49 13.79 25.24
C GLU A 106 14.70 13.00 23.93
N GLU A 107 13.59 12.58 23.32
CA GLU A 107 13.58 12.08 21.95
C GLU A 107 13.72 13.24 20.95
N ARG A 108 14.50 13.01 19.90
CA ARG A 108 14.71 13.94 18.80
C ARG A 108 14.24 13.30 17.49
N GLU A 109 13.76 14.13 16.59
CA GLU A 109 13.23 13.72 15.29
C GLU A 109 14.04 14.34 14.14
N ILE A 110 14.24 13.56 13.08
CA ILE A 110 14.73 14.00 11.77
C ILE A 110 13.70 13.59 10.71
N ILE A 111 13.25 14.53 9.88
CA ILE A 111 12.35 14.26 8.76
C ILE A 111 13.13 14.34 7.46
N LEU A 112 13.18 13.24 6.72
CA LEU A 112 13.69 13.18 5.35
C LEU A 112 12.50 13.22 4.40
N ARG A 113 12.25 14.37 3.77
CA ARG A 113 11.19 14.51 2.76
C ARG A 113 11.78 14.31 1.37
N PHE A 114 11.14 13.50 0.56
CA PHE A 114 11.44 13.41 -0.87
C PHE A 114 10.32 14.16 -1.59
N PRO A 115 10.57 15.37 -2.10
CA PRO A 115 9.56 16.03 -2.93
C PRO A 115 9.24 15.11 -4.10
N ALA A 116 7.94 15.01 -4.45
CA ALA A 116 7.56 14.37 -5.70
C ALA A 116 8.37 15.02 -6.83
N LEU A 117 8.99 14.20 -7.67
CA LEU A 117 9.56 14.68 -8.93
C LEU A 117 8.45 15.49 -9.62
N ARG A 118 8.65 16.80 -9.74
CA ARG A 118 7.81 17.62 -10.62
C ARG A 118 8.15 17.15 -12.02
N ILE A 119 7.30 16.30 -12.57
CA ILE A 119 7.27 15.97 -14.00
C ILE A 119 6.70 17.18 -14.74
#